data_AF-A0A6J6KF77-F1
#
_entry.id   AF-A0A6J6KF77-F1
#
_cell.length_a   1.000
_cell.length_b   1.000
_cell.length_c   1.000
_cell.angle_alpha   90.00
_cell.angle_beta   90.00
_cell.angle_gamma   90.00
#
_symmetry.space_group_name_H-M   'P 1'
#
loop_
_entity.id
_entity.type
_entity.pdbx_description
1 polymer ?
#
loop_
_entity_poly.entity_id
_entity_poly.type
_entity_poly.pdbx_seq_one_letter_code
_entity_poly.pdbx_strand_id
1 'polypeptide(L)'
;MNQNSSLVISIAVAVVLAIAIAIFLASRKSSGKKQNVAAPMTPTKVSEPAVQIPAQQVEAPKVEVNPVSLAEIPGTVESKQVPADVPESMEGRRLKLRERLGRSQGSLGQVFRQTFSGSTISDDAWQDLEDTLIMADLGVSAATGIVEILKSVVKKSGATSANELHEIAKTELIKLVDGGFDRTMHVDRHPDRPAVFLTVGVNGTGKTTTTGKLARMLSAQDKDVLLGAADTFRAAAAEQLTTWGDRVGVPVIRGAEGSDPASVAFESVTAGQDQEVDVVLIDTAGRLHTKQGLMDELGKVYRVAGKLGGVDEVLLVIDATTGQNGLTQAKVFSEVVPVTGVVLSKLDGTAKGGIIVAIQDALGVPVKLVGLGEGPDDLAPFNATDFVSGLLS
;
A
#
# COMPACT_ATOMS: atom_id res chain seq x y z
N MET A 1 -55.03 9.35 -3.08
CA MET A 1 -53.71 9.95 -2.75
C MET A 1 -53.95 11.39 -2.33
N ASN A 2 -53.59 11.74 -1.10
CA ASN A 2 -53.94 13.02 -0.47
C ASN A 2 -53.17 14.19 -1.09
N GLN A 3 -53.88 15.25 -1.48
CA GLN A 3 -53.32 16.49 -2.05
C GLN A 3 -52.24 17.14 -1.17
N ASN A 4 -52.30 16.96 0.14
CA ASN A 4 -51.32 17.53 1.07
C ASN A 4 -49.93 16.88 0.94
N SER A 5 -49.86 15.60 0.54
CA SER A 5 -48.58 14.89 0.37
C SER A 5 -47.84 15.37 -0.88
N SER A 6 -48.58 15.72 -1.94
CA SER A 6 -47.99 16.28 -3.16
C SER A 6 -47.42 17.67 -2.92
N LEU A 7 -48.09 18.51 -2.12
CA LEU A 7 -47.63 19.88 -1.83
C LEU A 7 -46.31 19.88 -1.03
N VAL A 8 -46.19 18.98 -0.04
CA VAL A 8 -44.98 18.86 0.80
C VAL A 8 -43.79 18.37 -0.02
N ILE A 9 -44.00 17.42 -0.93
CA ILE A 9 -42.94 16.91 -1.81
C ILE A 9 -42.47 18.01 -2.78
N SER A 10 -43.41 18.78 -3.37
CA SER A 10 -43.06 19.89 -4.27
C SER A 10 -42.23 20.98 -3.58
N ILE A 11 -42.56 21.31 -2.32
CA ILE A 11 -41.82 22.30 -1.52
C ILE A 11 -40.42 21.76 -1.19
N ALA A 12 -40.29 20.49 -0.80
CA ALA A 12 -39.01 19.88 -0.49
C ALA A 12 -38.08 19.87 -1.72
N VAL A 13 -38.60 19.54 -2.90
CA VAL A 13 -37.84 19.55 -4.16
C VAL A 13 -37.40 20.97 -4.53
N ALA A 14 -38.27 21.98 -4.36
CA ALA A 14 -37.92 23.38 -4.64
C ALA A 14 -36.81 23.91 -3.72
N VAL A 15 -36.81 23.51 -2.43
CA VAL A 15 -35.77 23.89 -1.47
C VAL A 15 -34.43 23.26 -1.82
N VAL A 16 -34.41 21.97 -2.18
CA VAL A 16 -33.18 21.28 -2.60
C VAL A 16 -32.60 21.92 -3.87
N LEU A 17 -33.45 22.28 -4.83
CA LEU A 17 -33.02 22.92 -6.07
C LEU A 17 -32.45 24.33 -5.82
N ALA A 18 -33.06 25.10 -4.92
CA ALA A 18 -32.55 26.42 -4.53
C ALA A 18 -31.18 26.34 -3.83
N ILE A 19 -30.98 25.34 -2.97
CA ILE A 19 -29.70 25.10 -2.28
C ILE A 19 -28.62 24.69 -3.29
N ALA A 20 -28.95 23.82 -4.25
CA ALA A 20 -28.01 23.42 -5.31
C ALA A 20 -27.59 24.61 -6.19
N ILE A 21 -28.52 25.50 -6.54
CA ILE A 21 -28.22 26.71 -7.32
C ILE A 21 -27.35 27.68 -6.50
N ALA A 22 -27.60 27.85 -5.20
CA ALA A 22 -26.79 28.71 -4.34
C ALA A 22 -25.34 28.21 -4.21
N ILE A 23 -25.14 26.89 -4.08
CA ILE A 23 -23.81 26.25 -4.03
C ILE A 23 -23.08 26.40 -5.38
N PHE A 24 -23.80 26.24 -6.49
CA PHE A 24 -23.24 26.42 -7.83
C PHE A 24 -22.84 27.87 -8.13
N LEU A 25 -23.59 28.85 -7.62
CA LEU A 25 -23.25 30.27 -7.77
C LEU A 25 -22.10 30.69 -6.83
N ALA A 26 -22.00 30.10 -5.63
CA ALA A 26 -20.89 30.36 -4.71
C ALA A 26 -19.56 29.78 -5.22
N SER A 27 -19.58 28.62 -5.86
CA SER A 27 -18.37 27.98 -6.43
C SER A 27 -17.80 28.71 -7.66
N ARG A 28 -18.59 29.54 -8.35
CA ARG A 28 -18.12 30.36 -9.48
C ARG A 28 -17.42 31.66 -9.11
N LYS A 29 -17.45 32.10 -7.85
CA LYS A 29 -16.94 33.43 -7.45
C LYS A 29 -15.49 33.44 -6.92
N SER A 30 -14.81 32.29 -6.87
CA SER A 30 -13.47 32.19 -6.25
C SER A 30 -12.26 32.21 -7.21
N SER A 31 -12.48 32.31 -8.53
CA SER A 31 -11.37 32.48 -9.49
C SER A 31 -11.23 33.93 -9.90
N GLY A 32 -10.44 34.69 -9.15
CA GLY A 32 -10.12 36.06 -9.50
C GLY A 32 -9.58 36.91 -8.36
N LYS A 33 -8.35 36.65 -7.90
CA LYS A 33 -7.57 37.73 -7.27
C LYS A 33 -6.12 37.71 -7.73
N LYS A 34 -5.79 38.84 -8.35
CA LYS A 34 -4.61 39.17 -9.13
C LYS A 34 -3.37 39.28 -8.24
N GLN A 35 -2.28 38.74 -8.77
CA GLN A 35 -0.90 38.91 -8.37
C GLN A 35 -0.49 40.38 -8.55
N ASN A 36 0.02 41.01 -7.50
CA ASN A 36 0.54 42.38 -7.55
C ASN A 36 2.03 42.32 -7.94
N VAL A 37 2.37 42.98 -9.04
CA VAL A 37 3.73 43.17 -9.54
C VAL A 37 4.22 44.56 -9.17
N ALA A 38 5.38 44.62 -8.53
CA ALA A 38 6.33 45.73 -8.51
C ALA A 38 7.70 45.13 -8.12
N ALA A 39 8.88 45.55 -8.55
CA ALA A 39 9.44 46.28 -9.68
C ALA A 39 10.95 45.90 -9.69
N PRO A 40 11.72 46.11 -10.78
CA PRO A 40 12.96 45.37 -11.01
C PRO A 40 14.15 45.98 -10.26
N MET A 41 14.91 45.13 -9.55
CA MET A 41 16.26 45.46 -9.08
C MET A 41 17.27 45.08 -10.16
N THR A 42 18.01 46.08 -10.62
CA THR A 42 19.20 46.02 -11.49
C THR A 42 20.22 44.97 -11.03
N PRO A 43 20.79 44.14 -11.94
CA PRO A 43 22.00 43.42 -11.64
C PRO A 43 23.22 44.32 -11.91
N THR A 44 23.94 44.60 -10.83
CA THR A 44 25.28 45.19 -10.82
C THR A 44 26.25 44.32 -11.62
N LYS A 45 26.98 44.94 -12.54
CA LYS A 45 28.17 44.37 -13.19
C LYS A 45 29.18 43.92 -12.13
N VAL A 46 29.48 42.63 -12.09
CA VAL A 46 30.72 42.12 -11.48
C VAL A 46 31.61 41.65 -12.62
N SER A 47 32.77 42.29 -12.70
CA SER A 47 33.88 42.02 -13.60
C SER A 47 34.59 40.72 -13.25
N GLU A 48 34.69 39.79 -14.19
CA GLU A 48 35.64 38.68 -14.15
C GLU A 48 37.04 39.17 -14.59
N PRO A 49 38.12 38.80 -13.88
CA PRO A 49 39.47 38.92 -14.40
C PRO A 49 39.78 37.76 -15.35
N ALA A 50 40.17 38.09 -16.58
CA ALA A 50 40.72 37.16 -17.54
C ALA A 50 42.09 36.64 -17.07
N VAL A 51 42.20 35.32 -16.88
CA VAL A 51 43.49 34.62 -16.78
C VAL A 51 43.66 33.80 -18.06
N GLN A 52 44.60 34.23 -18.90
CA GLN A 52 45.08 33.50 -20.06
C GLN A 52 45.98 32.36 -19.60
N ILE A 53 45.71 31.13 -20.04
CA ILE A 53 46.62 29.99 -19.94
C ILE A 53 46.96 29.52 -21.36
N PRO A 54 48.24 29.27 -21.71
CA PRO A 54 48.65 28.92 -23.07
C PRO A 54 48.16 27.54 -23.51
N ALA A 55 47.82 27.42 -24.79
CA ALA A 55 47.51 26.16 -25.46
C ALA A 55 48.75 25.27 -25.58
N GLN A 56 48.70 24.08 -24.98
CA GLN A 56 49.67 23.02 -25.19
C GLN A 56 48.95 21.81 -25.82
N GLN A 57 49.35 21.50 -27.06
CA GLN A 57 48.91 20.32 -27.80
C GLN A 57 49.41 19.05 -27.10
N VAL A 58 48.51 18.09 -26.87
CA VAL A 58 48.87 16.72 -26.53
C VAL A 58 48.29 15.81 -27.61
N GLU A 59 49.20 15.05 -28.23
CA GLU A 59 48.99 14.03 -29.26
C GLU A 59 47.99 12.95 -28.83
N ALA A 60 47.17 12.51 -29.79
CA ALA A 60 46.27 11.38 -29.64
C ALA A 60 47.03 10.05 -29.90
N PRO A 61 46.92 9.03 -29.03
CA PRO A 61 47.35 7.69 -29.39
C PRO A 61 46.28 7.01 -30.25
N LYS A 62 46.72 6.43 -31.38
CA LYS A 62 45.93 5.52 -32.21
C LYS A 62 45.64 4.24 -31.42
N VAL A 63 44.37 3.87 -31.32
CA VAL A 63 43.93 2.55 -30.83
C VAL A 63 43.38 1.76 -32.01
N GLU A 64 43.93 0.56 -32.18
CA GLU A 64 43.57 -0.47 -33.14
C GLU A 64 42.12 -0.94 -32.95
N VAL A 65 41.43 -1.17 -34.07
CA VAL A 65 40.04 -1.61 -34.12
C VAL A 65 39.99 -3.13 -34.02
N ASN A 66 39.31 -3.67 -33.01
CA ASN A 66 38.83 -5.05 -32.97
C ASN A 66 37.34 -5.06 -32.56
N PRO A 67 36.51 -5.97 -33.11
CA PRO A 67 35.07 -5.80 -33.14
C PRO A 67 34.35 -6.19 -31.84
N VAL A 68 33.35 -5.36 -31.54
CA VAL A 68 32.24 -5.37 -30.57
C VAL A 68 31.92 -6.70 -29.86
N SER A 69 31.88 -6.64 -28.52
CA SER A 69 31.12 -7.54 -27.64
C SER A 69 30.15 -6.69 -26.80
N LEU A 70 28.88 -7.10 -26.75
CA LEU A 70 27.80 -6.50 -25.97
C LEU A 70 28.03 -6.71 -24.46
N ALA A 71 28.45 -5.70 -23.71
CA ALA A 71 28.25 -5.58 -22.26
C ALA A 71 28.69 -4.19 -21.73
N GLU A 72 28.08 -3.81 -20.60
CA GLU A 72 28.41 -2.72 -19.66
C GLU A 72 27.61 -1.41 -19.76
N ILE A 73 26.44 -1.42 -19.11
CA ILE A 73 25.81 -0.22 -18.53
C ILE A 73 26.40 -0.03 -17.12
N PRO A 74 26.88 1.17 -16.70
CA PRO A 74 27.43 1.38 -15.37
C PRO A 74 26.32 1.44 -14.30
N GLY A 75 26.32 0.53 -13.33
CA GLY A 75 25.48 0.64 -12.12
C GLY A 75 24.91 -0.67 -11.56
N THR A 76 24.91 -1.75 -12.33
CA THR A 76 24.39 -3.06 -11.86
C THR A 76 25.46 -3.77 -11.02
N VAL A 77 25.17 -4.02 -9.75
CA VAL A 77 26.01 -4.94 -8.95
C VAL A 77 25.56 -6.35 -9.28
N GLU A 78 26.45 -7.12 -9.90
CA GLU A 78 26.22 -8.54 -10.20
C GLU A 78 26.12 -9.33 -8.88
N SER A 79 24.99 -10.00 -8.67
CA SER A 79 24.66 -10.70 -7.43
C SER A 79 25.59 -11.89 -7.19
N LYS A 80 26.14 -12.02 -5.98
CA LYS A 80 26.89 -13.22 -5.56
C LYS A 80 25.90 -14.36 -5.32
N GLN A 81 26.04 -15.45 -6.07
CA GLN A 81 25.24 -16.67 -5.91
C GLN A 81 25.45 -17.29 -4.51
N VAL A 82 24.55 -16.98 -3.58
CA VAL A 82 24.30 -17.74 -2.35
C VAL A 82 23.39 -18.93 -2.73
N PRO A 83 23.53 -20.13 -2.13
CA PRO A 83 22.63 -21.24 -2.41
C PRO A 83 21.17 -20.79 -2.23
N ALA A 84 20.36 -20.94 -3.28
CA ALA A 84 18.98 -20.49 -3.29
C ALA A 84 18.15 -21.26 -2.25
N ASP A 85 17.79 -20.58 -1.17
CA ASP A 85 16.72 -20.95 -0.25
C ASP A 85 15.41 -21.00 -1.05
N VAL A 86 14.91 -22.19 -1.41
CA VAL A 86 13.75 -22.38 -2.28
C VAL A 86 12.53 -21.64 -1.68
N PRO A 87 11.99 -20.62 -2.36
CA PRO A 87 10.82 -19.90 -1.87
C PRO A 87 9.61 -20.81 -1.63
N GLU A 88 8.85 -20.55 -0.58
CA GLU A 88 7.65 -21.34 -0.30
C GLU A 88 6.54 -21.08 -1.33
N SER A 89 5.70 -22.10 -1.56
CA SER A 89 4.55 -21.96 -2.45
C SER A 89 3.47 -21.04 -1.84
N MET A 90 2.60 -20.51 -2.69
CA MET A 90 1.46 -19.69 -2.28
C MET A 90 0.50 -20.44 -1.35
N GLU A 91 0.31 -21.74 -1.59
CA GLU A 91 -0.50 -22.60 -0.72
C GLU A 91 0.13 -22.77 0.66
N GLY A 92 1.44 -22.99 0.72
CA GLY A 92 2.18 -23.10 2.00
C GLY A 92 2.08 -21.82 2.84
N ARG A 93 2.23 -20.65 2.20
CA ARG A 93 2.06 -19.34 2.85
C ARG A 93 0.65 -19.15 3.39
N ARG A 94 -0.38 -19.55 2.63
CA ARG A 94 -1.79 -19.49 3.04
C ARG A 94 -2.12 -20.44 4.20
N LEU A 95 -1.51 -21.61 4.24
CA LEU A 95 -1.68 -22.53 5.37
C LEU A 95 -1.08 -21.95 6.66
N LYS A 96 0.13 -21.39 6.57
CA LYS A 96 0.77 -20.68 7.70
C LYS A 96 -0.04 -19.47 8.17
N LEU A 97 -0.66 -18.72 7.26
CA LEU A 97 -1.59 -17.64 7.59
C LEU A 97 -2.68 -18.12 8.54
N ARG A 98 -3.40 -19.18 8.15
CA ARG A 98 -4.49 -19.74 8.95
C ARG A 98 -4.00 -20.20 10.32
N GLU A 99 -2.84 -20.87 10.35
CA GLU A 99 -2.24 -21.38 11.58
C GLU A 99 -1.82 -20.26 12.55
N ARG A 100 -1.21 -19.18 12.04
CA ARG A 100 -0.76 -18.04 12.88
C ARG A 100 -1.92 -17.18 13.36
N LEU A 101 -2.95 -16.96 12.54
CA LEU A 101 -4.15 -16.23 12.96
C LEU A 101 -4.90 -16.96 14.07
N GLY A 102 -5.05 -18.28 13.97
CA GLY A 102 -5.68 -19.08 15.03
C GLY A 102 -4.98 -19.00 16.39
N ARG A 103 -3.66 -18.76 16.41
CA ARG A 103 -2.89 -18.57 17.66
C ARG A 103 -2.99 -17.15 18.24
N SER A 104 -3.19 -16.15 17.39
CA SER A 104 -3.09 -14.72 17.72
C SER A 104 -4.39 -14.14 18.32
N GLN A 105 -5.53 -14.83 18.19
CA GLN A 105 -6.86 -14.22 18.32
C GLN A 105 -7.85 -14.93 19.26
N GLY A 106 -7.33 -15.68 20.24
CA GLY A 106 -8.15 -16.54 21.11
C GLY A 106 -9.35 -15.84 21.78
N SER A 107 -9.24 -14.55 22.13
CA SER A 107 -10.32 -13.81 22.80
C SER A 107 -11.49 -13.46 21.87
N LEU A 108 -11.23 -12.93 20.67
CA LEU A 108 -12.31 -12.56 19.74
C LEU A 108 -13.05 -13.80 19.21
N GLY A 109 -12.32 -14.86 18.84
CA GLY A 109 -12.93 -16.12 18.44
C GLY A 109 -13.76 -16.76 19.56
N GLN A 110 -13.27 -16.69 20.81
CA GLN A 110 -14.03 -17.20 21.97
C GLN A 110 -15.29 -16.38 22.23
N VAL A 111 -15.21 -15.04 22.25
CA VAL A 111 -16.38 -14.18 22.46
C VAL A 111 -17.39 -14.38 21.33
N PHE A 112 -16.93 -14.44 20.08
CA PHE A 112 -17.81 -14.72 18.94
C PHE A 112 -18.55 -16.05 19.11
N ARG A 113 -17.84 -17.15 19.42
CA ARG A 113 -18.49 -18.44 19.69
C ARG A 113 -19.46 -18.38 20.87
N GLN A 114 -19.11 -17.65 21.93
CA GLN A 114 -19.98 -17.48 23.10
C GLN A 114 -21.26 -16.72 22.73
N THR A 115 -21.17 -15.63 21.97
CA THR A 115 -22.30 -14.84 21.49
C THR A 115 -23.28 -15.68 20.67
N PHE A 116 -22.76 -16.61 19.84
CA PHE A 116 -23.56 -17.47 18.96
C PHE A 116 -23.76 -18.90 19.50
N SER A 117 -23.57 -19.14 20.80
CA SER A 117 -23.66 -20.48 21.40
C SER A 117 -25.09 -20.97 21.71
N GLY A 118 -26.07 -20.06 21.79
CA GLY A 118 -27.47 -20.36 22.09
C GLY A 118 -28.39 -20.19 20.87
N SER A 119 -29.66 -20.61 21.01
CA SER A 119 -30.71 -20.36 20.00
C SER A 119 -31.23 -18.93 19.99
N THR A 120 -30.92 -18.15 21.04
CA THR A 120 -31.27 -16.73 21.18
C THR A 120 -30.05 -15.98 21.70
N ILE A 121 -29.84 -14.76 21.21
CA ILE A 121 -28.70 -13.92 21.58
C ILE A 121 -29.21 -12.78 22.45
N SER A 122 -28.67 -12.65 23.66
CA SER A 122 -29.03 -11.57 24.59
C SER A 122 -28.40 -10.23 24.19
N ASP A 123 -28.98 -9.12 24.65
CA ASP A 123 -28.40 -7.79 24.45
C ASP A 123 -27.01 -7.68 25.07
N ASP A 124 -26.77 -8.31 26.22
CA ASP A 124 -25.45 -8.39 26.87
C ASP A 124 -24.42 -9.09 25.97
N ALA A 125 -24.79 -10.21 25.33
CA ALA A 125 -23.88 -10.95 24.45
C ALA A 125 -23.50 -10.15 23.19
N TRP A 126 -24.39 -9.26 22.74
CA TRP A 126 -24.08 -8.31 21.68
C TRP A 126 -23.16 -7.19 22.14
N GLN A 127 -23.37 -6.68 23.35
CA GLN A 127 -22.51 -5.65 23.94
C GLN A 127 -21.09 -6.19 24.15
N ASP A 128 -20.96 -7.40 24.68
CA ASP A 128 -19.66 -8.07 24.87
C ASP A 128 -18.91 -8.23 23.55
N LEU A 129 -19.63 -8.58 22.47
CA LEU A 129 -19.05 -8.66 21.13
C LEU A 129 -18.58 -7.29 20.63
N GLU A 130 -19.39 -6.24 20.81
CA GLU A 130 -19.05 -4.87 20.44
C GLU A 130 -17.81 -4.38 21.18
N ASP A 131 -17.77 -4.54 22.50
CA ASP A 131 -16.64 -4.15 23.34
C ASP A 131 -15.36 -4.90 22.94
N THR A 132 -15.48 -6.19 22.63
CA THR A 132 -14.34 -7.01 22.16
C THR A 132 -13.82 -6.53 20.81
N LEU A 133 -14.72 -6.16 19.88
CA LEU A 133 -14.35 -5.56 18.60
C LEU A 133 -13.66 -4.20 18.81
N ILE A 134 -14.11 -3.38 19.74
CA ILE A 134 -13.45 -2.10 20.08
C ILE A 134 -12.05 -2.35 20.66
N MET A 135 -11.92 -3.29 21.59
CA MET A 135 -10.63 -3.69 22.19
C MET A 135 -9.65 -4.27 21.16
N ALA A 136 -10.15 -4.81 20.04
CA ALA A 136 -9.36 -5.26 18.90
C ALA A 136 -8.96 -4.12 17.93
N ASP A 137 -9.04 -2.85 18.36
CA ASP A 137 -8.62 -1.64 17.63
C ASP A 137 -9.42 -1.31 16.35
N LEU A 138 -10.62 -1.87 16.20
CA LEU A 138 -11.53 -1.51 15.09
C LEU A 138 -12.04 -0.08 15.20
N GLY A 139 -12.10 0.44 16.43
CA GLY A 139 -12.75 1.71 16.74
C GLY A 139 -14.26 1.55 16.88
N VAL A 140 -14.87 2.49 17.61
CA VAL A 140 -16.29 2.44 17.99
C VAL A 140 -17.21 2.35 16.77
N SER A 141 -17.04 3.25 15.80
CA SER A 141 -17.92 3.31 14.62
C SER A 141 -17.96 2.02 13.82
N ALA A 142 -16.81 1.37 13.62
CA ALA A 142 -16.74 0.13 12.86
C ALA A 142 -17.30 -1.05 13.66
N ALA A 143 -16.99 -1.13 14.96
CA ALA A 143 -17.52 -2.17 15.85
C ALA A 143 -19.05 -2.12 15.94
N THR A 144 -19.63 -0.93 16.20
CA THR A 144 -21.09 -0.73 16.24
C THR A 144 -21.73 -1.14 14.91
N GLY A 145 -21.18 -0.67 13.78
CA GLY A 145 -21.70 -1.00 12.45
C GLY A 145 -21.70 -2.51 12.16
N ILE A 146 -20.62 -3.21 12.52
CA ILE A 146 -20.53 -4.67 12.36
C ILE A 146 -21.62 -5.37 13.20
N VAL A 147 -21.77 -4.98 14.47
CA VAL A 147 -22.77 -5.59 15.37
C VAL A 147 -24.20 -5.33 14.88
N GLU A 148 -24.50 -4.13 14.41
CA GLU A 148 -25.81 -3.81 13.85
C GLU A 148 -26.15 -4.64 12.60
N ILE A 149 -25.16 -4.85 11.72
CA ILE A 149 -25.32 -5.70 10.53
C ILE A 149 -25.57 -7.15 10.95
N LEU A 150 -24.76 -7.69 11.87
CA LEU A 150 -24.93 -9.06 12.37
C LEU A 150 -26.30 -9.25 13.04
N LYS A 151 -26.73 -8.32 13.91
CA LYS A 151 -28.07 -8.31 14.52
C LYS A 151 -29.17 -8.36 13.46
N SER A 152 -29.06 -7.53 12.43
CA SER A 152 -30.03 -7.44 11.34
C SER A 152 -30.13 -8.74 10.54
N VAL A 153 -28.99 -9.34 10.19
CA VAL A 153 -28.93 -10.58 9.42
C VAL A 153 -29.45 -11.77 10.21
N VAL A 154 -29.04 -11.91 11.48
CA VAL A 154 -29.56 -12.94 12.38
C VAL A 154 -31.07 -12.84 12.51
N LYS A 155 -31.60 -11.64 12.76
CA LYS A 155 -33.05 -11.42 12.90
C LYS A 155 -33.83 -11.78 11.64
N LYS A 156 -33.26 -11.53 10.45
CA LYS A 156 -33.90 -11.83 9.15
C LYS A 156 -33.79 -13.31 8.77
N SER A 157 -32.78 -14.02 9.27
CA SER A 157 -32.50 -15.39 8.87
C SER A 157 -33.55 -16.41 9.34
N GLY A 158 -34.22 -16.13 10.47
CA GLY A 158 -35.11 -17.10 11.12
C GLY A 158 -34.40 -18.35 11.66
N ALA A 159 -33.07 -18.34 11.76
CA ALA A 159 -32.28 -19.44 12.29
C ALA A 159 -32.67 -19.78 13.73
N THR A 160 -32.68 -21.08 14.05
CA THR A 160 -33.15 -21.58 15.35
C THR A 160 -32.11 -22.38 16.11
N SER A 161 -31.01 -22.75 15.46
CA SER A 161 -29.89 -23.44 16.10
C SER A 161 -28.66 -22.54 16.23
N ALA A 162 -27.86 -22.79 17.27
CA ALA A 162 -26.59 -22.09 17.50
C ALA A 162 -25.62 -22.24 16.31
N ASN A 163 -25.55 -23.43 15.71
CA ASN A 163 -24.69 -23.68 14.55
C ASN A 163 -25.11 -22.86 13.33
N GLU A 164 -26.42 -22.77 13.04
CA GLU A 164 -26.92 -21.92 11.95
C GLU A 164 -26.58 -20.45 12.20
N LEU A 165 -26.83 -19.96 13.42
CA LEU A 165 -26.53 -18.57 13.80
C LEU A 165 -25.04 -18.24 13.65
N HIS A 166 -24.18 -19.15 14.10
CA HIS A 166 -22.73 -19.02 13.97
C HIS A 166 -22.29 -18.94 12.50
N GLU A 167 -22.77 -19.85 11.65
CA GLU A 167 -22.38 -19.87 10.24
C GLU A 167 -22.93 -18.66 9.46
N ILE A 168 -24.14 -18.19 9.79
CA ILE A 168 -24.71 -16.96 9.23
C ILE A 168 -23.85 -15.75 9.61
N ALA A 169 -23.51 -15.61 10.88
CA ALA A 169 -22.68 -14.51 11.36
C ALA A 169 -21.27 -14.54 10.76
N LYS A 170 -20.66 -15.72 10.68
CA LYS A 170 -19.35 -15.92 10.04
C LYS A 170 -19.40 -15.55 8.56
N THR A 171 -20.42 -16.01 7.83
CA THR A 171 -20.60 -15.69 6.41
C THR A 171 -20.74 -14.19 6.20
N GLU A 172 -21.50 -13.51 7.07
CA GLU A 172 -21.66 -12.07 6.99
C GLU A 172 -20.37 -11.31 7.31
N LEU A 173 -19.62 -11.76 8.32
CA LEU A 173 -18.30 -11.19 8.63
C LEU A 173 -17.31 -11.35 7.47
N ILE A 174 -17.33 -12.50 6.77
CA ILE A 174 -16.54 -12.70 5.54
C ILE A 174 -16.91 -11.66 4.49
N LYS A 175 -18.20 -11.39 4.26
CA LYS A 175 -18.62 -10.36 3.29
C LYS A 175 -18.17 -8.96 3.69
N LEU A 176 -18.23 -8.62 4.98
CA LEU A 176 -17.78 -7.32 5.48
C LEU A 176 -16.27 -7.14 5.30
N VAL A 177 -15.48 -8.17 5.58
CA VAL A 177 -14.03 -8.17 5.37
C VAL A 177 -13.68 -8.18 3.89
N ASP A 178 -14.42 -8.92 3.07
CA ASP A 178 -14.22 -8.98 1.63
C ASP A 178 -14.55 -7.64 0.94
N GLY A 179 -15.67 -7.00 1.32
CA GLY A 179 -16.10 -5.70 0.81
C GLY A 179 -16.33 -5.64 -0.71
N GLY A 180 -16.27 -6.77 -1.44
CA GLY A 180 -16.36 -6.80 -2.89
C GLY A 180 -15.17 -6.18 -3.61
N PHE A 181 -14.04 -5.98 -2.94
CA PHE A 181 -12.86 -5.38 -3.56
C PHE A 181 -12.12 -6.36 -4.48
N ASP A 182 -11.65 -5.85 -5.63
CA ASP A 182 -10.69 -6.56 -6.46
C ASP A 182 -9.30 -6.55 -5.80
N ARG A 183 -8.78 -7.73 -5.48
CA ARG A 183 -7.48 -7.93 -4.81
C ARG A 183 -6.39 -8.42 -5.77
N THR A 184 -6.68 -8.46 -7.07
CA THR A 184 -5.70 -8.86 -8.08
C THR A 184 -4.46 -7.97 -7.96
N MET A 185 -3.28 -8.59 -7.97
CA MET A 185 -2.03 -7.86 -8.13
C MET A 185 -1.68 -7.85 -9.61
N HIS A 186 -1.52 -6.67 -10.19
CA HIS A 186 -1.19 -6.52 -11.62
C HIS A 186 0.31 -6.81 -11.88
N VAL A 187 0.71 -8.08 -11.77
CA VAL A 187 2.10 -8.56 -11.83
C VAL A 187 2.56 -8.99 -13.23
N ASP A 188 1.69 -8.87 -14.24
CA ASP A 188 2.01 -9.27 -15.60
C ASP A 188 2.71 -8.14 -16.35
N ARG A 189 3.78 -8.49 -17.07
CA ARG A 189 4.50 -7.57 -17.94
C ARG A 189 3.57 -7.00 -19.01
N HIS A 190 3.70 -5.71 -19.30
CA HIS A 190 3.08 -5.10 -20.47
C HIS A 190 3.95 -5.32 -21.71
N PRO A 191 3.42 -5.19 -22.94
CA PRO A 191 4.19 -5.45 -24.16
C PRO A 191 5.49 -4.63 -24.28
N ASP A 192 5.51 -3.42 -23.73
CA ASP A 192 6.60 -2.45 -23.86
C ASP A 192 7.28 -2.10 -22.54
N ARG A 193 6.81 -2.60 -21.39
CA ARG A 193 7.34 -2.23 -20.07
C ARG A 193 7.04 -3.28 -18.98
N PRO A 194 7.82 -3.33 -17.89
CA PRO A 194 7.45 -4.11 -16.71
C PRO A 194 6.20 -3.55 -16.02
N ALA A 195 5.57 -4.37 -15.20
CA ALA A 195 4.65 -3.88 -14.19
C ALA A 195 5.43 -3.13 -13.10
N VAL A 196 4.98 -1.92 -12.74
CA VAL A 196 5.71 -1.03 -11.82
C VAL A 196 4.95 -0.91 -10.50
N PHE A 197 5.63 -1.28 -9.41
CA PHE A 197 5.09 -1.28 -8.06
C PHE A 197 5.85 -0.27 -7.19
N LEU A 198 5.11 0.53 -6.44
CA LEU A 198 5.66 1.48 -5.48
C LEU A 198 5.25 1.09 -4.06
N THR A 199 6.22 0.76 -3.21
CA THR A 199 5.98 0.46 -1.79
C THR A 199 6.11 1.73 -0.96
N VAL A 200 5.00 2.16 -0.34
CA VAL A 200 4.92 3.43 0.40
C VAL A 200 4.45 3.21 1.84
N GLY A 201 4.56 4.24 2.69
CA GLY A 201 4.12 4.19 4.09
C GLY A 201 5.15 4.75 5.08
N VAL A 202 4.80 4.78 6.36
CA VAL A 202 5.64 5.41 7.38
C VAL A 202 6.86 4.57 7.75
N ASN A 203 7.84 5.19 8.40
CA ASN A 203 9.00 4.48 8.94
C ASN A 203 8.59 3.45 9.99
N GLY A 204 9.26 2.30 10.00
CA GLY A 204 9.02 1.24 10.99
C GLY A 204 7.85 0.30 10.68
N THR A 205 7.06 0.57 9.63
CA THR A 205 5.98 -0.35 9.20
C THR A 205 6.46 -1.57 8.42
N GLY A 206 7.75 -1.64 8.12
CA GLY A 206 8.34 -2.78 7.42
C GLY A 206 8.33 -2.70 5.90
N LYS A 207 8.27 -1.50 5.29
CA LYS A 207 8.32 -1.30 3.82
C LYS A 207 9.42 -2.10 3.11
N THR A 208 10.69 -1.85 3.44
CA THR A 208 11.84 -2.53 2.83
C THR A 208 11.75 -4.05 2.99
N THR A 209 11.33 -4.52 4.17
CA THR A 209 11.10 -5.94 4.43
C THR A 209 9.96 -6.50 3.57
N THR A 210 8.85 -5.79 3.45
CA THR A 210 7.72 -6.15 2.58
C THR A 210 8.14 -6.20 1.13
N THR A 211 8.90 -5.23 0.63
CA THR A 211 9.41 -5.19 -0.75
C THR A 211 10.28 -6.42 -1.03
N GLY A 212 11.20 -6.77 -0.13
CA GLY A 212 12.04 -7.97 -0.26
C GLY A 212 11.24 -9.28 -0.22
N LYS A 213 10.28 -9.41 0.71
CA LYS A 213 9.38 -10.57 0.78
C LYS A 213 8.48 -10.69 -0.44
N LEU A 214 8.01 -9.57 -0.98
CA LEU A 214 7.22 -9.53 -2.20
C LEU A 214 8.06 -10.00 -3.40
N ALA A 215 9.30 -9.55 -3.52
CA ALA A 215 10.22 -10.07 -4.55
C ALA A 215 10.39 -11.58 -4.47
N ARG A 216 10.59 -12.11 -3.26
CA ARG A 216 10.66 -13.57 -3.02
C ARG A 216 9.35 -14.28 -3.37
N MET A 217 8.21 -13.66 -3.05
CA MET A 217 6.89 -14.22 -3.34
C MET A 217 6.59 -14.27 -4.85
N LEU A 218 7.02 -13.26 -5.61
CA LEU A 218 6.88 -13.20 -7.06
C LEU A 218 7.88 -14.12 -7.76
N SER A 219 9.12 -14.21 -7.26
CA SER A 219 10.12 -15.17 -7.76
C SER A 219 9.66 -16.61 -7.58
N ALA A 220 8.94 -16.92 -6.49
CA ALA A 220 8.31 -18.22 -6.26
C ALA A 220 7.19 -18.57 -7.27
N GLN A 221 6.73 -17.58 -8.03
CA GLN A 221 5.71 -17.68 -9.07
C GLN A 221 6.34 -17.54 -10.47
N ASP A 222 7.65 -17.79 -10.57
CA ASP A 222 8.43 -17.72 -11.82
C ASP A 222 8.36 -16.36 -12.52
N LYS A 223 8.22 -15.27 -11.73
CA LYS A 223 8.29 -13.90 -12.24
C LYS A 223 9.71 -13.36 -12.18
N ASP A 224 10.14 -12.71 -13.25
CA ASP A 224 11.38 -11.94 -13.28
C ASP A 224 11.19 -10.61 -12.57
N VAL A 225 11.95 -10.37 -11.49
CA VAL A 225 11.79 -9.20 -10.61
C VAL A 225 13.06 -8.36 -10.59
N LEU A 226 12.90 -7.04 -10.62
CA LEU A 226 13.96 -6.08 -10.34
C LEU A 226 13.57 -5.19 -9.16
N LEU A 227 14.53 -4.91 -8.27
CA LEU A 227 14.34 -4.05 -7.11
C LEU A 227 14.93 -2.65 -7.33
N GLY A 228 14.21 -1.61 -6.91
CA GLY A 228 14.67 -0.22 -6.91
C GLY A 228 14.78 0.36 -5.50
N ALA A 229 15.98 0.76 -5.08
CA ALA A 229 16.28 1.29 -3.74
C ALA A 229 16.09 2.82 -3.67
N ALA A 230 14.84 3.30 -3.75
CA ALA A 230 14.53 4.73 -3.72
C ALA A 230 14.41 5.33 -2.29
N ASP A 231 14.60 4.57 -1.20
CA ASP A 231 14.86 5.12 0.15
C ASP A 231 16.34 5.59 0.24
N THR A 232 16.68 6.63 -0.51
CA THR A 232 18.07 7.13 -0.64
C THR A 232 18.57 7.89 0.59
N PHE A 233 17.66 8.25 1.50
CA PHE A 233 18.00 8.94 2.75
C PHE A 233 18.58 7.99 3.79
N ARG A 234 18.21 6.70 3.75
CA ARG A 234 18.69 5.70 4.70
C ARG A 234 19.64 4.75 3.99
N ALA A 235 20.95 4.98 4.12
CA ALA A 235 21.97 4.07 3.59
C ALA A 235 21.70 2.59 3.96
N ALA A 236 21.34 2.35 5.23
CA ALA A 236 20.99 1.02 5.73
C ALA A 236 19.73 0.41 5.06
N ALA A 237 18.80 1.21 4.55
CA ALA A 237 17.63 0.69 3.82
C ALA A 237 18.03 0.16 2.44
N ALA A 238 18.88 0.88 1.72
CA ALA A 238 19.41 0.40 0.44
C ALA A 238 20.27 -0.86 0.61
N GLU A 239 21.10 -0.94 1.64
CA GLU A 239 21.88 -2.15 1.97
C GLU A 239 20.98 -3.33 2.37
N GLN A 240 19.93 -3.05 3.16
CA GLN A 240 18.94 -4.06 3.54
C GLN A 240 18.21 -4.61 2.31
N LEU A 241 17.77 -3.74 1.39
CA LEU A 241 17.13 -4.15 0.14
C LEU A 241 18.09 -4.93 -0.77
N THR A 242 19.37 -4.53 -0.81
CA THR A 242 20.41 -5.26 -1.56
C THR A 242 20.60 -6.67 -1.00
N THR A 243 20.63 -6.81 0.32
CA THR A 243 20.71 -8.12 1.00
C THR A 243 19.50 -9.00 0.68
N TRP A 244 18.30 -8.41 0.58
CA TRP A 244 17.12 -9.12 0.08
C TRP A 244 17.28 -9.54 -1.38
N GLY A 245 17.78 -8.66 -2.24
CA GLY A 245 18.06 -8.96 -3.64
C GLY A 245 19.00 -10.15 -3.80
N ASP A 246 20.14 -10.12 -3.11
CA ASP A 246 21.12 -11.21 -3.12
C ASP A 246 20.57 -12.53 -2.57
N ARG A 247 19.72 -12.45 -1.54
CA ARG A 247 19.09 -13.64 -0.96
C ARG A 247 18.09 -14.29 -1.90
N VAL A 248 17.36 -13.50 -2.69
CA VAL A 248 16.34 -13.98 -3.62
C VAL A 248 16.94 -14.29 -5.00
N GLY A 249 18.08 -13.69 -5.33
CA GLY A 249 18.71 -13.78 -6.66
C GLY A 249 18.16 -12.75 -7.65
N VAL A 250 17.69 -11.60 -7.18
CA VAL A 250 17.11 -10.54 -8.03
C VAL A 250 18.01 -9.30 -8.08
N PRO A 251 18.15 -8.64 -9.25
CA PRO A 251 18.95 -7.43 -9.40
C PRO A 251 18.36 -6.26 -8.61
N VAL A 252 19.24 -5.41 -8.08
CA VAL A 252 18.89 -4.22 -7.30
C VAL A 252 19.55 -2.98 -7.90
N ILE A 253 18.74 -2.01 -8.31
CA ILE A 253 19.17 -0.70 -8.75
C ILE A 253 19.21 0.24 -7.54
N ARG A 254 20.35 0.90 -7.34
CA ARG A 254 20.56 1.85 -6.24
C ARG A 254 21.41 3.02 -6.71
N GLY A 255 21.07 4.22 -6.28
CA GLY A 255 21.91 5.40 -6.45
C GLY A 255 22.96 5.54 -5.34
N ALA A 256 23.82 6.55 -5.46
CA ALA A 256 24.69 6.96 -4.35
C ALA A 256 23.85 7.44 -3.14
N GLU A 257 24.43 7.42 -1.94
CA GLU A 257 23.76 7.95 -0.74
C GLU A 257 23.38 9.43 -0.95
N GLY A 258 22.14 9.80 -0.62
CA GLY A 258 21.61 11.15 -0.86
C GLY A 258 21.27 11.48 -2.31
N SER A 259 21.30 10.49 -3.23
CA SER A 259 20.78 10.65 -4.58
C SER A 259 19.29 10.97 -4.59
N ASP A 260 18.81 11.60 -5.68
CA ASP A 260 17.38 11.89 -5.87
C ASP A 260 16.58 10.58 -6.01
N PRO A 261 15.64 10.26 -5.10
CA PRO A 261 14.83 9.04 -5.17
C PRO A 261 14.11 8.85 -6.50
N ALA A 262 13.67 9.96 -7.10
CA ALA A 262 12.96 9.93 -8.37
C ALA A 262 13.87 9.46 -9.52
N SER A 263 15.16 9.82 -9.50
CA SER A 263 16.14 9.32 -10.48
C SER A 263 16.34 7.82 -10.33
N VAL A 264 16.53 7.32 -9.10
CA VAL A 264 16.68 5.87 -8.84
C VAL A 264 15.44 5.11 -9.30
N ALA A 265 14.25 5.64 -9.05
CA ALA A 265 13.00 5.05 -9.53
C ALA A 265 12.93 5.00 -11.07
N PHE A 266 13.31 6.08 -11.76
CA PHE A 266 13.35 6.11 -13.22
C PHE A 266 14.34 5.09 -13.80
N GLU A 267 15.55 5.05 -13.26
CA GLU A 267 16.60 4.11 -13.65
C GLU A 267 16.16 2.66 -13.43
N SER A 268 15.45 2.39 -12.32
CA SER A 268 14.91 1.06 -12.04
C SER A 268 13.89 0.60 -13.10
N VAL A 269 12.96 1.48 -13.48
CA VAL A 269 11.96 1.15 -14.51
C VAL A 269 12.61 1.00 -15.89
N THR A 270 13.57 1.87 -16.22
CA THR A 270 14.33 1.79 -17.48
C THR A 270 15.11 0.48 -17.56
N ALA A 271 15.85 0.13 -16.51
CA ALA A 271 16.59 -1.11 -16.44
C ALA A 271 15.67 -2.34 -16.52
N GLY A 272 14.50 -2.29 -15.89
CA GLY A 272 13.50 -3.36 -16.00
C GLY A 272 12.93 -3.50 -17.41
N GLN A 273 12.75 -2.40 -18.14
CA GLN A 273 12.35 -2.42 -19.55
C GLN A 273 13.44 -3.05 -20.42
N ASP A 274 14.70 -2.62 -20.25
CA ASP A 274 15.85 -3.12 -21.02
C ASP A 274 16.15 -4.60 -20.75
N GLN A 275 15.95 -5.04 -19.51
CA GLN A 275 16.13 -6.43 -19.07
C GLN A 275 14.88 -7.29 -19.27
N GLU A 276 13.81 -6.72 -19.79
CA GLU A 276 12.60 -7.47 -20.13
C GLU A 276 11.91 -8.17 -18.95
N VAL A 277 12.14 -7.69 -17.72
CA VAL A 277 11.60 -8.30 -16.49
C VAL A 277 10.08 -8.14 -16.40
N ASP A 278 9.42 -9.01 -15.63
CA ASP A 278 7.98 -8.91 -15.41
C ASP A 278 7.62 -7.73 -14.51
N VAL A 279 8.35 -7.56 -13.41
CA VAL A 279 7.96 -6.62 -12.34
C VAL A 279 9.16 -5.83 -11.80
N VAL A 280 8.96 -4.51 -11.65
CA VAL A 280 9.88 -3.61 -10.93
C VAL A 280 9.24 -3.20 -9.61
N LEU A 281 9.89 -3.53 -8.49
CA LEU A 281 9.44 -3.16 -7.13
C LEU A 281 10.32 -2.04 -6.56
N ILE A 282 9.73 -0.89 -6.26
CA ILE A 282 10.45 0.31 -5.80
C ILE A 282 10.16 0.55 -4.30
N ASP A 283 11.19 0.52 -3.46
CA ASP A 283 11.11 0.86 -2.02
C ASP A 283 11.32 2.37 -1.82
N THR A 284 10.39 3.05 -1.13
CA THR A 284 10.48 4.51 -0.91
C THR A 284 10.78 4.88 0.54
N ALA A 285 11.20 6.12 0.76
CA ALA A 285 11.30 6.71 2.10
C ALA A 285 9.93 6.81 2.82
N GLY A 286 9.93 6.92 4.15
CA GLY A 286 8.71 6.98 4.98
C GLY A 286 8.71 7.98 6.14
N ARG A 287 9.51 9.05 6.07
CA ARG A 287 9.70 10.03 7.16
C ARG A 287 8.53 11.03 7.30
N LEU A 288 7.41 10.61 7.87
CA LEU A 288 6.20 11.45 7.96
C LEU A 288 6.34 12.72 8.83
N HIS A 289 7.36 12.79 9.70
CA HIS A 289 7.54 13.92 10.62
C HIS A 289 7.86 15.25 9.91
N THR A 290 8.32 15.22 8.66
CA THR A 290 8.51 16.39 7.79
C THR A 290 7.47 16.34 6.66
N LYS A 291 6.19 16.48 7.00
CA LYS A 291 5.04 16.22 6.10
C LYS A 291 5.17 16.84 4.71
N GLN A 292 5.62 18.09 4.60
CA GLN A 292 5.64 18.77 3.30
C GLN A 292 6.72 18.21 2.36
N GLY A 293 7.98 18.13 2.81
CA GLY A 293 9.09 17.68 1.96
C GLY A 293 8.96 16.22 1.52
N LEU A 294 8.52 15.32 2.42
CA LEU A 294 8.34 13.92 2.07
C LEU A 294 7.23 13.73 1.03
N MET A 295 6.10 14.43 1.17
CA MET A 295 4.97 14.24 0.28
C MET A 295 5.25 14.79 -1.12
N ASP A 296 5.93 15.93 -1.21
CA ASP A 296 6.40 16.47 -2.49
C ASP A 296 7.38 15.52 -3.19
N GLU A 297 8.29 14.90 -2.41
CA GLU A 297 9.23 13.89 -2.88
C GLU A 297 8.52 12.61 -3.35
N LEU A 298 7.59 12.08 -2.56
CA LEU A 298 6.81 10.89 -2.92
C LEU A 298 5.99 11.12 -4.20
N GLY A 299 5.33 12.26 -4.31
CA GLY A 299 4.60 12.65 -5.52
C GLY A 299 5.53 12.81 -6.73
N LYS A 300 6.78 13.26 -6.52
CA LYS A 300 7.80 13.29 -7.57
C LYS A 300 8.22 11.88 -7.98
N VAL A 301 8.51 10.98 -7.04
CA VAL A 301 8.87 9.57 -7.31
C VAL A 301 7.78 8.89 -8.12
N TYR A 302 6.51 8.97 -7.69
CA TYR A 302 5.38 8.38 -8.41
C TYR A 302 5.29 8.87 -9.86
N ARG A 303 5.34 10.19 -10.09
CA ARG A 303 5.29 10.76 -11.44
C ARG A 303 6.45 10.33 -12.32
N VAL A 304 7.65 10.20 -11.74
CA VAL A 304 8.86 9.88 -12.48
C VAL A 304 8.94 8.38 -12.79
N ALA A 305 8.59 7.52 -11.84
CA ALA A 305 8.45 6.07 -12.06
C ALA A 305 7.43 5.76 -13.17
N GLY A 306 6.32 6.52 -13.21
CA GLY A 306 5.27 6.33 -14.21
C GLY A 306 5.55 6.89 -15.60
N LYS A 307 6.71 7.52 -15.86
CA LYS A 307 7.00 8.16 -17.17
C LYS A 307 6.99 7.19 -18.35
N LEU A 308 7.32 5.92 -18.11
CA LEU A 308 7.44 4.89 -19.13
C LEU A 308 6.15 4.06 -19.31
N GLY A 309 5.01 4.54 -18.80
CA GLY A 309 3.69 3.93 -19.08
C GLY A 309 2.78 3.74 -17.86
N GLY A 310 3.12 4.34 -16.72
CA GLY A 310 2.31 4.34 -15.51
C GLY A 310 2.92 3.55 -14.35
N VAL A 311 2.27 3.64 -13.19
CA VAL A 311 2.54 2.80 -12.02
C VAL A 311 1.31 1.93 -11.83
N ASP A 312 1.48 0.61 -11.82
CA ASP A 312 0.39 -0.37 -11.82
C ASP A 312 -0.11 -0.64 -10.39
N GLU A 313 0.78 -0.59 -9.41
CA GLU A 313 0.45 -0.79 -8.00
C GLU A 313 1.16 0.23 -7.11
N VAL A 314 0.42 0.85 -6.19
CA VAL A 314 0.95 1.63 -5.08
C VAL A 314 0.51 0.94 -3.80
N LEU A 315 1.45 0.20 -3.20
CA LEU A 315 1.21 -0.63 -2.03
C LEU A 315 1.57 0.13 -0.76
N LEU A 316 0.55 0.49 0.03
CA LEU A 316 0.73 1.16 1.30
C LEU A 316 0.95 0.14 2.43
N VAL A 317 2.13 0.16 3.05
CA VAL A 317 2.47 -0.73 4.16
C VAL A 317 2.09 -0.10 5.49
N ILE A 318 1.16 -0.75 6.19
CA ILE A 318 0.65 -0.36 7.50
C ILE A 318 1.01 -1.45 8.52
N ASP A 319 1.50 -1.02 9.67
CA ASP A 319 1.77 -1.92 10.80
C ASP A 319 0.48 -2.22 11.56
N ALA A 320 0.06 -3.48 11.59
CA ALA A 320 -1.17 -3.90 12.24
C ALA A 320 -1.19 -3.59 13.75
N THR A 321 -0.03 -3.44 14.39
CA THR A 321 0.06 -3.10 15.82
C THR A 321 -0.33 -1.65 16.12
N THR A 322 -0.27 -0.77 15.11
CA THR A 322 -0.47 0.68 15.28
C THR A 322 -1.93 1.11 15.36
N GLY A 323 -2.89 0.21 15.06
CA GLY A 323 -4.31 0.50 15.20
C GLY A 323 -4.75 1.74 14.42
N GLN A 324 -5.60 2.56 15.03
CA GLN A 324 -6.14 3.80 14.45
C GLN A 324 -5.07 4.85 14.09
N ASN A 325 -3.88 4.78 14.69
CA ASN A 325 -2.78 5.68 14.34
C ASN A 325 -2.25 5.39 12.93
N GLY A 326 -2.10 4.11 12.57
CA GLY A 326 -1.72 3.70 11.22
C GLY A 326 -2.73 4.18 10.18
N LEU A 327 -4.03 4.12 10.51
CA LEU A 327 -5.11 4.58 9.65
C LEU A 327 -5.05 6.09 9.36
N THR A 328 -4.81 6.90 10.40
CA THR A 328 -4.71 8.35 10.24
C THR A 328 -3.53 8.73 9.34
N GLN A 329 -2.41 8.00 9.46
CA GLN A 329 -1.23 8.22 8.63
C GLN A 329 -1.49 7.77 7.19
N ALA A 330 -2.17 6.64 7.00
CA ALA A 330 -2.52 6.10 5.70
C ALA A 330 -3.34 7.05 4.82
N LYS A 331 -4.27 7.80 5.43
CA LYS A 331 -5.06 8.84 4.74
C LYS A 331 -4.17 9.89 4.11
N VAL A 332 -3.14 10.34 4.82
CA VAL A 332 -2.21 11.38 4.33
C VAL A 332 -1.43 10.90 3.09
N PHE A 333 -1.02 9.63 3.04
CA PHE A 333 -0.34 9.09 1.86
C PHE A 333 -1.28 9.01 0.65
N SER A 334 -2.55 8.66 0.90
CA SER A 334 -3.58 8.50 -0.15
C SER A 334 -4.00 9.84 -0.78
N GLU A 335 -3.72 10.97 -0.10
CA GLU A 335 -3.91 12.31 -0.67
C GLU A 335 -2.84 12.69 -1.72
N VAL A 336 -1.71 11.98 -1.74
CA VAL A 336 -0.50 12.36 -2.50
C VAL A 336 -0.24 11.41 -3.65
N VAL A 337 -0.45 10.11 -3.44
CA VAL A 337 -0.32 9.06 -4.45
C VAL A 337 -1.58 8.20 -4.46
N PRO A 338 -2.01 7.72 -5.64
CA PRO A 338 -3.18 6.86 -5.75
C PRO A 338 -2.83 5.46 -5.24
N VAL A 339 -3.02 5.25 -3.93
CA VAL A 339 -2.86 3.92 -3.30
C VAL A 339 -3.83 2.94 -3.98
N THR A 340 -3.33 1.78 -4.39
CA THR A 340 -4.12 0.73 -5.06
C THR A 340 -4.40 -0.46 -4.13
N GLY A 341 -3.62 -0.61 -3.08
CA GLY A 341 -3.78 -1.67 -2.09
C GLY A 341 -2.96 -1.46 -0.84
N VAL A 342 -3.33 -2.17 0.22
CA VAL A 342 -2.66 -2.14 1.52
C VAL A 342 -1.95 -3.46 1.77
N VAL A 343 -0.77 -3.36 2.38
CA VAL A 343 -0.08 -4.48 3.01
C VAL A 343 -0.12 -4.29 4.53
N LEU A 344 -0.70 -5.25 5.25
CA LEU A 344 -0.69 -5.25 6.71
C LEU A 344 0.49 -6.05 7.22
N SER A 345 1.49 -5.40 7.81
CA SER A 345 2.62 -6.08 8.43
C SER A 345 2.36 -6.42 9.91
N LYS A 346 3.14 -7.35 10.45
CA LYS A 346 3.16 -7.73 11.88
C LYS A 346 1.80 -8.22 12.42
N LEU A 347 1.02 -8.89 11.58
CA LEU A 347 -0.33 -9.36 11.95
C LEU A 347 -0.28 -10.51 12.98
N ASP A 348 0.84 -11.23 13.04
CA ASP A 348 1.11 -12.30 14.00
C ASP A 348 1.28 -11.80 15.45
N GLY A 349 1.80 -10.59 15.62
CA GLY A 349 2.07 -10.02 16.93
C GLY A 349 0.85 -9.38 17.61
N THR A 350 -0.35 -9.45 17.04
CA THR A 350 -1.46 -8.62 17.52
C THR A 350 -2.85 -9.23 17.38
N ALA A 351 -3.67 -9.08 18.42
CA ALA A 351 -5.10 -9.43 18.47
C ALA A 351 -6.01 -8.47 17.64
N LYS A 352 -5.43 -7.65 16.76
CA LYS A 352 -6.08 -6.48 16.13
C LYS A 352 -6.53 -6.73 14.69
N GLY A 353 -7.01 -7.94 14.43
CA GLY A 353 -7.36 -8.38 13.07
C GLY A 353 -8.44 -7.54 12.37
N GLY A 354 -9.35 -6.90 13.12
CA GLY A 354 -10.44 -6.16 12.48
C GLY A 354 -10.07 -4.76 11.97
N ILE A 355 -8.82 -4.31 12.13
CA ILE A 355 -8.34 -3.08 11.50
C ILE A 355 -8.53 -3.08 9.97
N ILE A 356 -8.63 -4.27 9.34
CA ILE A 356 -8.86 -4.43 7.91
C ILE A 356 -10.13 -3.70 7.46
N VAL A 357 -11.25 -3.90 8.15
CA VAL A 357 -12.53 -3.29 7.78
C VAL A 357 -12.41 -1.77 7.88
N ALA A 358 -11.80 -1.27 8.96
CA ALA A 358 -11.59 0.17 9.17
C ALA A 358 -10.66 0.79 8.11
N ILE A 359 -9.61 0.09 7.70
CA ILE A 359 -8.70 0.53 6.63
C ILE A 359 -9.40 0.60 5.29
N GLN A 360 -10.12 -0.45 4.92
CA GLN A 360 -10.81 -0.52 3.64
C GLN A 360 -11.91 0.54 3.54
N ASP A 361 -12.69 0.76 4.60
CA ASP A 361 -13.72 1.81 4.65
C ASP A 361 -13.11 3.21 4.55
N ALA A 362 -12.02 3.45 5.28
CA ALA A 362 -11.40 4.77 5.33
C ALA A 362 -10.61 5.16 4.07
N LEU A 363 -9.99 4.20 3.39
CA LEU A 363 -9.13 4.45 2.23
C LEU A 363 -9.80 4.08 0.90
N GLY A 364 -10.87 3.28 0.93
CA GLY A 364 -11.54 2.79 -0.28
C GLY A 364 -10.71 1.81 -1.11
N VAL A 365 -9.70 1.17 -0.51
CA VAL A 365 -8.78 0.24 -1.19
C VAL A 365 -8.65 -1.08 -0.43
N PRO A 366 -8.43 -2.20 -1.11
CA PRO A 366 -8.31 -3.51 -0.46
C PRO A 366 -7.02 -3.67 0.34
N VAL A 367 -7.08 -4.49 1.39
CA VAL A 367 -5.89 -5.20 1.87
C VAL A 367 -5.58 -6.33 0.89
N LYS A 368 -4.42 -6.27 0.22
CA LYS A 368 -3.97 -7.27 -0.76
C LYS A 368 -3.02 -8.30 -0.16
N LEU A 369 -2.20 -7.90 0.82
CA LEU A 369 -1.17 -8.75 1.41
C LEU A 369 -1.14 -8.62 2.94
N VAL A 370 -0.72 -9.69 3.60
CA VAL A 370 -0.52 -9.74 5.06
C VAL A 370 0.85 -10.32 5.39
N GLY A 371 1.61 -9.59 6.20
CA GLY A 371 2.88 -9.99 6.77
C GLY A 371 2.66 -10.69 8.11
N LEU A 372 3.24 -11.87 8.26
CA LEU A 372 2.87 -12.83 9.30
C LEU A 372 3.99 -13.12 10.30
N GLY A 373 5.10 -12.40 10.22
CA GLY A 373 6.25 -12.56 11.11
C GLY A 373 7.53 -12.11 10.43
N GLU A 374 8.67 -12.53 10.96
CA GLU A 374 10.00 -12.07 10.52
C GLU A 374 10.64 -12.98 9.47
N GLY A 375 10.12 -14.19 9.27
CA GLY A 375 10.66 -15.15 8.30
C GLY A 375 10.58 -14.66 6.85
N PRO A 376 11.45 -15.15 5.95
CA PRO A 376 11.53 -14.71 4.56
C PRO A 376 10.25 -14.95 3.76
N ASP A 377 9.51 -16.00 4.10
CA ASP A 377 8.26 -16.40 3.46
C ASP A 377 7.01 -15.96 4.25
N ASP A 378 7.19 -15.15 5.30
CA ASP A 378 6.10 -14.66 6.15
C ASP A 378 5.39 -13.43 5.52
N LEU A 379 4.96 -13.58 4.27
CA LEU A 379 4.08 -12.67 3.53
C LEU A 379 3.11 -13.52 2.71
N ALA A 380 1.82 -13.25 2.78
CA ALA A 380 0.80 -14.02 2.07
C ALA A 380 -0.23 -13.10 1.40
N PRO A 381 -0.85 -13.54 0.28
CA PRO A 381 -2.06 -12.93 -0.23
C PRO A 381 -3.16 -12.91 0.81
N PHE A 382 -3.86 -11.79 0.88
CA PHE A 382 -5.00 -11.68 1.74
C PHE A 382 -6.20 -12.43 1.15
N ASN A 383 -6.80 -13.31 1.94
CA ASN A 383 -8.05 -13.98 1.62
C ASN A 383 -9.02 -13.80 2.79
N ALA A 384 -10.16 -13.15 2.54
CA ALA A 384 -11.14 -12.83 3.59
C ALA A 384 -11.68 -14.10 4.28
N THR A 385 -11.89 -15.18 3.54
CA THR A 385 -12.42 -16.44 4.10
C THR A 385 -11.40 -17.11 5.03
N ASP A 386 -10.15 -17.25 4.57
CA ASP A 386 -9.08 -17.83 5.40
C ASP A 386 -8.76 -16.94 6.60
N PHE A 387 -8.81 -15.61 6.42
CA PHE A 387 -8.62 -14.65 7.49
C PHE A 387 -9.69 -14.77 8.57
N VAL A 388 -10.97 -14.67 8.21
CA VAL A 388 -12.09 -14.77 9.17
C VAL A 388 -12.14 -16.17 9.77
N SER A 389 -11.90 -17.22 8.99
CA SER A 389 -11.88 -18.59 9.53
C SER A 389 -10.74 -18.79 10.53
N GLY A 390 -9.56 -18.19 10.31
CA GLY A 390 -8.47 -18.20 11.29
C GLY A 390 -8.75 -17.31 12.51
N LEU A 391 -9.49 -16.20 12.33
CA LEU A 391 -9.90 -15.32 13.43
C LEU A 391 -10.89 -15.99 14.38
N LEU A 392 -11.79 -16.81 13.83
CA LEU A 392 -12.87 -17.46 14.56
C LEU A 392 -12.55 -18.90 14.98
N SER A 393 -11.38 -19.43 14.61
CA SER A 393 -10.99 -20.83 14.88
C SER A 393 -10.80 -21.17 16.36
#